data_AF-R6ZK05-F1
#
_entry.id   AF-R6ZK05-F1
#
_cell.length_a   1.000
_cell.length_b   1.000
_cell.length_c   1.000
_cell.angle_alpha   90.00
_cell.angle_beta   90.00
_cell.angle_gamma   90.00
#
_symmetry.space_group_name_H-M   'P 1'
#
loop_
_entity.id
_entity.type
_entity.pdbx_description
1 polymer ?
#
loop_
_entity_poly.entity_id
_entity_poly.type
_entity_poly.pdbx_seq_one_letter_code
_entity_poly.pdbx_strand_id
1 'polypeptide(L)' 'MTEFTQVATIPKTAARCKAEGIGLTENQLRTLCARGELKHTQMGKKSLIYWPNLLELLERGTPQEETPVVYGKIRRIAE' A
#
# COMPACT_ATOMS: atom_id res chain seq x y z
N MET A 1 -15.23 -11.06 18.31
CA MET A 1 -14.33 -9.90 18.44
C MET A 1 -12.99 -10.32 17.86
N THR A 2 -12.72 -9.97 16.61
CA THR A 2 -11.45 -10.35 15.96
C THR A 2 -10.36 -9.42 16.49
N GLU A 3 -9.51 -9.91 17.39
CA GLU A 3 -8.29 -9.22 17.80
C GLU A 3 -7.38 -9.05 16.58
N PHE A 4 -7.41 -7.86 15.99
CA PHE A 4 -6.48 -7.52 14.93
C PHE A 4 -5.21 -6.97 15.55
N THR A 5 -4.09 -7.66 15.33
CA THR A 5 -2.76 -7.19 15.71
C THR A 5 -2.50 -5.81 15.09
N GLN A 6 -1.86 -4.91 15.85
CA GLN A 6 -1.58 -3.56 15.34
C GLN A 6 -0.63 -3.56 14.14
N VAL A 7 0.25 -4.56 14.04
CA VAL A 7 1.12 -4.79 12.88
C VAL A 7 0.63 -6.03 12.14
N ALA A 8 0.30 -5.90 10.85
CA ALA A 8 -0.22 -6.99 10.05
C ALA A 8 0.37 -6.99 8.64
N THR A 9 0.33 -8.13 7.95
CA THR A 9 0.72 -8.19 6.54
C THR A 9 -0.34 -7.53 5.65
N ILE A 10 0.03 -7.16 4.42
CA ILE A 10 -0.91 -6.57 3.44
C ILE A 10 -2.25 -7.34 3.33
N PRO A 11 -2.30 -8.67 3.11
CA PRO A 11 -3.58 -9.37 2.99
C PRO A 11 -4.42 -9.37 4.27
N LYS A 12 -3.79 -9.44 5.46
CA LYS A 12 -4.51 -9.32 6.74
C LYS A 12 -5.05 -7.91 6.96
N THR A 13 -4.28 -6.90 6.55
CA THR A 13 -4.68 -5.50 6.59
C THR A 13 -5.86 -5.25 5.64
N ALA A 14 -5.85 -5.82 4.43
CA ALA A 14 -6.96 -5.73 3.49
C ALA A 14 -8.23 -6.40 4.03
N ALA A 15 -8.11 -7.57 4.66
CA ALA A 15 -9.23 -8.25 5.31
C ALA A 15 -9.81 -7.39 6.44
N ARG A 16 -8.96 -6.72 7.22
CA ARG A 16 -9.36 -5.78 8.25
C ARG A 16 -10.05 -4.53 7.67
N CYS A 17 -9.49 -3.94 6.62
CA CYS A 17 -10.12 -2.81 5.90
C CYS A 17 -11.54 -3.19 5.45
N LYS A 18 -11.71 -4.37 4.84
CA LYS A 18 -13.02 -4.86 4.42
C LYS A 18 -13.98 -5.05 5.60
N ALA A 19 -13.48 -5.51 6.76
CA ALA A 19 -14.29 -5.67 7.97
C ALA A 19 -14.68 -4.32 8.61
N GLU A 20 -13.81 -3.33 8.58
CA GLU A 20 -14.08 -1.97 9.07
C GLU A 20 -14.84 -1.10 8.05
N GLY A 21 -15.17 -1.63 6.87
CA GLY A 21 -15.88 -0.91 5.81
C GLY A 21 -15.01 0.07 5.03
N ILE A 22 -13.69 0.02 5.25
CA ILE A 22 -12.69 0.78 4.50
C ILE A 22 -12.49 0.06 3.16
N GLY A 23 -12.93 0.68 2.06
CA GLY A 23 -12.90 0.12 0.70
C GLY A 23 -11.51 -0.07 0.08
N LEU A 24 -10.46 -0.32 0.88
CA LEU A 24 -9.10 -0.55 0.41
C LEU A 24 -8.86 -2.01 0.05
N THR A 25 -8.35 -2.22 -1.15
CA THR A 25 -7.95 -3.53 -1.68
C THR A 25 -6.48 -3.82 -1.41
N GLU A 26 -6.10 -5.11 -1.46
CA GLU A 26 -4.69 -5.51 -1.31
C GLU A 26 -3.77 -4.85 -2.36
N ASN A 27 -4.25 -4.68 -3.60
CA ASN A 27 -3.50 -4.02 -4.66
C ASN A 27 -3.25 -2.54 -4.36
N GLN A 28 -4.24 -1.83 -3.81
CA GLN A 28 -4.07 -0.44 -3.39
C GLN A 28 -3.06 -0.34 -2.26
N LEU A 29 -3.15 -1.19 -1.23
CA LEU A 29 -2.17 -1.23 -0.15
C LEU A 29 -0.75 -1.51 -0.66
N ARG A 30 -0.61 -2.46 -1.59
CA ARG A 30 0.68 -2.77 -2.24
C ARG A 30 1.23 -1.58 -3.02
N THR A 31 0.36 -0.86 -3.73
CA THR A 31 0.72 0.34 -4.49
C THR A 31 1.15 1.48 -3.56
N LEU A 32 0.41 1.71 -2.47
CA LEU A 32 0.76 2.71 -1.45
C LEU A 32 2.11 2.41 -0.77
N CYS A 33 2.37 1.13 -0.47
CA CYS A 33 3.68 0.70 0.00
C CYS A 33 4.78 0.93 -1.05
N ALA A 34 4.52 0.58 -2.31
CA ALA A 34 5.49 0.73 -3.40
C ALA A 34 5.81 2.20 -3.72
N ARG A 35 4.83 3.10 -3.58
CA ARG A 35 5.00 4.55 -3.74
C ARG A 35 5.70 5.21 -2.55
N GLY A 36 5.79 4.52 -1.41
CA GLY A 36 6.37 5.07 -0.18
C GLY A 36 5.42 6.00 0.59
N GLU A 37 4.18 6.17 0.12
CA GLU A 37 3.15 6.97 0.81
C GLU A 37 2.74 6.33 2.14
N LEU A 38 2.72 4.99 2.20
CA LEU A 38 2.41 4.24 3.42
C LEU A 38 3.70 3.71 4.07
N LYS A 39 3.96 4.19 5.30
CA LYS A 39 5.04 3.66 6.15
C LYS A 39 4.79 2.18 6.44
N HIS A 40 5.66 1.34 5.89
CA HIS A 40 5.63 -0.09 6.05
C HIS A 40 7.02 -0.61 6.46
N THR A 41 7.03 -1.72 7.18
CA THR A 41 8.26 -2.41 7.58
C THR A 41 8.37 -3.68 6.76
N GLN A 42 9.54 -3.95 6.17
CA GLN A 42 9.78 -5.22 5.49
C GLN A 42 10.30 -6.27 6.47
N MET A 43 9.66 -7.44 6.48
CA MET A 43 10.14 -8.63 7.19
C MET A 43 10.37 -9.73 6.15
N GLY A 44 11.63 -9.85 5.70
CA GLY A 44 12.00 -10.73 4.60
C GLY A 44 11.26 -10.36 3.31
N LYS A 45 10.46 -11.28 2.75
CA LYS A 45 9.66 -11.06 1.54
C LYS A 45 8.25 -10.46 1.81
N LYS A 46 7.92 -10.17 3.07
CA LYS A 46 6.59 -9.69 3.47
C LYS A 46 6.64 -8.24 3.92
N SER A 47 5.76 -7.41 3.40
CA SER A 47 5.52 -6.07 3.93
C SER A 47 4.53 -6.13 5.09
N LEU A 48 4.93 -5.56 6.22
CA LEU A 48 4.14 -5.36 7.42
C LEU A 48 3.69 -3.92 7.49
N ILE A 49 2.41 -3.73 7.75
CA ILE A 49 1.73 -2.44 7.85
C ILE A 49 1.32 -2.24 9.30
N TYR A 50 1.61 -1.06 9.84
CA TYR A 50 1.11 -0.63 11.13
C TYR A 50 -0.26 0.03 10.94
N TRP A 51 -1.28 -0.48 11.64
CA TRP A 51 -2.67 -0.04 11.45
C TRP A 51 -2.89 1.44 11.75
N PRO A 52 -2.35 2.02 12.85
CA PRO A 52 -2.45 3.46 13.09
C PRO A 52 -1.86 4.32 11.98
N ASN A 53 -0.75 3.90 11.35
CA ASN A 53 -0.18 4.66 10.23
C ASN A 53 -1.11 4.67 9.02
N LEU A 54 -1.87 3.59 8.81
CA LEU A 54 -2.85 3.51 7.74
C LEU A 54 -4.06 4.41 8.03
N LEU A 55 -4.54 4.44 9.28
CA LEU A 55 -5.60 5.36 9.68
C LEU A 55 -5.15 6.82 9.58
N GLU A 56 -3.94 7.14 10.05
CA GLU A 56 -3.37 8.48 9.94
C GLU A 56 -3.25 8.91 8.47
N LEU A 57 -2.87 7.99 7.56
CA LEU A 57 -2.85 8.26 6.12
C LEU A 57 -4.25 8.56 5.56
N LEU A 58 -5.26 7.83 6.02
CA LEU A 58 -6.65 8.02 5.59
C LEU A 58 -7.24 9.33 6.12
N GLU A 59 -6.96 9.68 7.37
CA GLU A 59 -7.43 10.92 8.00
C GLU A 59 -6.73 12.15 7.43
N ARG A 60 -5.41 12.06 7.23
CA ARG A 60 -4.61 13.16 6.67
C ARG A 60 -4.91 13.40 5.19
N GLY A 61 -5.37 12.38 4.48
CA GLY A 61 -5.47 12.37 3.02
C GLY A 61 -4.09 12.32 2.37
N THR A 62 -3.98 11.66 1.22
CA THR A 62 -2.73 11.64 0.45
C THR A 62 -2.62 12.92 -0.38
N PRO A 63 -1.56 13.75 -0.24
CA PRO A 63 -1.18 14.61 -1.33
C PRO A 63 -0.76 13.69 -2.48
N GLN A 64 -1.56 13.65 -3.54
CA GLN A 64 -1.31 12.83 -4.71
C GLN A 64 -0.06 13.36 -5.42
N GLU A 65 1.13 12.92 -5.02
CA GLU A 65 2.33 13.09 -5.84
C GLU A 65 2.15 12.20 -7.08
N GLU A 66 1.91 12.86 -8.21
CA GLU A 66 1.75 12.24 -9.52
C GLU A 66 2.99 11.38 -9.81
N THR A 67 2.84 10.05 -9.73
CA THR A 67 3.91 9.15 -10.16
C THR A 67 4.23 9.44 -11.62
N PRO A 68 5.50 9.75 -11.98
CA PRO A 68 5.84 10.05 -13.36
C PRO A 68 5.55 8.81 -14.22
N VAL A 69 4.66 8.98 -15.19
CA VAL A 69 4.35 7.96 -16.19
C VAL A 69 5.64 7.70 -16.97
N VAL A 70 6.29 6.57 -16.71
CA VAL A 70 7.49 6.16 -17.46
C VAL A 70 7.06 5.78 -18.86
N TYR A 71 7.10 6.73 -19.80
CA TYR A 71 6.93 6.45 -21.21
C TYR A 71 8.03 5.47 -21.65
N GLY A 72 7.60 4.29 -22.11
CA GLY A 72 8.49 3.20 -22.49
C GLY A 72 9.53 3.65 -23.53
N LYS A 73 10.79 3.35 -23.28
CA LYS A 73 11.88 3.60 -24.25
C LYS A 73 11.67 2.71 -25.46
N ILE A 74 11.27 3.30 -26.59
CA ILE A 74 11.25 2.63 -27.90
C ILE A 74 12.70 2.27 -28.24
N ARG A 75 13.04 0.98 -28.26
CA ARG A 75 14.35 0.51 -28.73
C ARG A 75 14.30 0.40 -30.26
N ARG A 76 15.23 1.06 -30.95
CA ARG A 76 15.39 0.87 -32.41
C ARG A 76 15.95 -0.53 -32.67
N ILE A 77 15.35 -1.23 -33.63
CA ILE A 77 15.87 -2.49 -34.17
C ILE A 77 17.04 -2.11 -35.09
N ALA A 78 18.20 -2.75 -34.91
CA ALA A 78 19.33 -2.55 -35.81
C ALA A 78 19.05 -3.28 -37.14
N GLU A 79 19.33 -2.60 -38.25
CA GLU A 79 19.29 -3.14 -39.62
C GLU A 79 20.35 -4.22 -39.84
#